data_AF-A0A085WVN2-F1
#
_entry.id   AF-A0A085WVN2-F1
#
_cell.length_a   1.000
_cell.length_b   1.000
_cell.length_c   1.000
_cell.angle_alpha   90.00
_cell.angle_beta   90.00
_cell.angle_gamma   90.00
#
_symmetry.space_group_name_H-M   'P 1'
#
loop_
_entity.id
_entity.type
_entity.pdbx_description
1 polymer ?
#
loop_
_entity_poly.entity_id
_entity_poly.type
_entity_poly.pdbx_seq_one_letter_code
_entity_poly.pdbx_strand_id
1 'polypeptide(L)'
;MGRAAEVAQNMWDDVRQGTQHFQKWEMPPPGHRVRQFFHGMAIPLHLLRALWADPVARRQYLRVGVTQALAVLLLSIPLLPSRKKDHEPTERRRYSLSFGDAGEDDAEQEPERQRFHQEMERKAAELKAKVREASGGVQATTGERARAVAEAVKELAEVAKAEARERQALVEATKREQEQEQERGPIDRLLGRIDQEVQFWVTVFGIMQLVQWVVIALSRDYHDSISREASLRTALEPEDGPLTPRVRLDVPWMRKKVSRRIRAFVVFIVGMPVLYGLTAAFPIRHELMAVLVPAWSAYWLVVFTTARSAYAWKDAAPRAPWFLRGWRWLTTRVPGFRWGFLQRYGDFWTRRTREVFSPAAETEKQPWAFAGLTVVGMLSMLPLAKCFLRPLIPVAAGHLLVARQQAESTTAPKHLEPSAQAPTASSTAA
;
A
#
# COMPACT_ATOMS: atom_id res chain seq x y z
N MET A 1 33.60 21.05 18.34
CA MET A 1 33.61 20.08 17.22
C MET A 1 34.00 18.65 17.65
N GLY A 2 34.89 18.44 18.63
CA GLY A 2 35.35 17.09 19.05
C GLY A 2 34.25 16.08 19.43
N ARG A 3 33.26 16.46 20.28
CA ARG A 3 32.19 15.53 20.70
C ARG A 3 31.33 15.00 19.56
N ALA A 4 31.07 15.82 18.53
CA ALA A 4 30.26 15.39 17.39
C ALA A 4 31.00 14.36 16.52
N ALA A 5 32.31 14.55 16.34
CA ALA A 5 33.17 13.60 15.62
C ALA A 5 33.30 12.27 16.39
N GLU A 6 33.46 12.33 17.71
CA GLU A 6 33.51 11.14 18.58
C GLU A 6 32.20 10.35 18.54
N VAL A 7 31.04 11.04 18.63
CA VAL A 7 29.72 10.39 18.49
C VAL A 7 29.54 9.76 17.12
N ALA A 8 29.96 10.43 16.04
CA ALA A 8 29.89 9.89 14.69
C ALA A 8 30.81 8.66 14.52
N GLN A 9 32.01 8.69 15.08
CA GLN A 9 32.96 7.57 15.02
C GLN A 9 32.44 6.37 15.82
N ASN A 10 31.94 6.58 17.04
CA ASN A 10 31.30 5.55 17.85
C ASN A 10 30.08 4.95 17.14
N MET A 11 29.26 5.78 16.49
CA MET A 11 28.12 5.30 15.70
C MET A 11 28.58 4.48 14.48
N TRP A 12 29.67 4.86 13.83
CA TRP A 12 30.21 4.12 12.69
C TRP A 12 30.81 2.78 13.10
N ASP A 13 31.52 2.72 14.23
CA ASP A 13 32.04 1.47 14.78
C ASP A 13 30.90 0.56 15.26
N ASP A 14 29.81 1.12 15.78
CA ASP A 14 28.57 0.40 16.06
C ASP A 14 27.98 -0.27 14.80
N VAL A 15 27.89 0.48 13.69
CA VAL A 15 27.40 -0.02 12.40
C VAL A 15 28.31 -1.14 11.88
N ARG A 16 29.63 -0.92 11.92
CA ARG A 16 30.63 -1.90 11.47
C ARG A 16 30.56 -3.17 12.30
N GLN A 17 30.51 -3.09 13.63
CA GLN A 17 30.39 -4.25 14.51
C GLN A 17 29.09 -5.02 14.27
N GLY A 18 27.96 -4.32 14.07
CA GLY A 18 26.68 -4.95 13.72
C GLY A 18 26.72 -5.80 12.45
N THR A 19 27.55 -5.40 11.47
CA THR A 19 27.74 -6.14 10.20
C THR A 19 28.79 -7.26 10.29
N GLN A 20 29.84 -7.09 11.12
CA GLN A 20 30.88 -8.11 11.32
C GLN A 20 30.41 -9.31 12.15
N HIS A 21 29.37 -9.11 12.98
CA HIS A 21 28.75 -10.15 13.81
C HIS A 21 28.44 -11.45 13.06
N PHE A 22 28.05 -11.34 11.80
CA PHE A 22 27.61 -12.48 10.97
C PHE A 22 28.71 -13.41 10.48
N GLN A 23 29.99 -13.04 10.62
CA GLN A 23 31.08 -13.97 10.29
C GLN A 23 31.26 -15.04 11.37
N LYS A 24 30.77 -14.78 12.58
CA LYS A 24 30.86 -15.67 13.74
C LYS A 24 29.47 -15.83 14.33
N TRP A 25 28.70 -16.77 13.76
CA TRP A 25 27.29 -17.04 14.09
C TRP A 25 27.00 -17.37 15.58
N GLU A 26 28.02 -17.46 16.43
CA GLU A 26 27.92 -17.81 17.85
C GLU A 26 27.80 -16.61 18.79
N MET A 27 27.89 -15.37 18.31
CA MET A 27 27.90 -14.22 19.20
C MET A 27 26.46 -13.80 19.60
N PRO A 28 26.25 -13.39 20.86
CA PRO A 28 24.93 -12.95 21.34
C PRO A 28 24.46 -11.70 20.60
N PRO A 29 23.14 -11.49 20.41
CA PRO A 29 22.63 -10.31 19.72
C PRO A 29 23.16 -9.02 20.38
N PRO A 30 23.46 -7.97 19.59
CA PRO A 30 24.07 -6.77 20.13
C PRO A 30 23.17 -6.12 21.19
N GLY A 31 23.75 -5.69 22.31
CA GLY A 31 22.99 -5.06 23.40
C GLY A 31 22.49 -3.64 23.06
N HIS A 32 23.18 -2.91 22.18
CA HIS A 32 22.85 -1.52 21.85
C HIS A 32 21.76 -1.43 20.76
N ARG A 33 20.79 -0.53 20.94
CA ARG A 33 19.60 -0.38 20.07
C ARG A 33 19.95 -0.08 18.61
N VAL A 34 20.91 0.82 18.39
CA VAL A 34 21.36 1.20 17.05
C VAL A 34 22.01 0.00 16.35
N ARG A 35 22.85 -0.75 17.06
CA ARG A 35 23.47 -1.98 16.54
C ARG A 35 22.43 -3.03 16.18
N GLN A 36 21.41 -3.23 17.02
CA GLN A 36 20.29 -4.14 16.71
C GLN A 36 19.59 -3.73 15.42
N PHE A 37 19.30 -2.45 15.24
CA PHE A 37 18.68 -1.93 14.02
C PHE A 37 19.52 -2.23 12.77
N PHE A 38 20.80 -1.87 12.76
CA PHE A 38 21.67 -2.16 11.62
C PHE A 38 21.90 -3.66 11.41
N HIS A 39 21.95 -4.44 12.49
CA HIS A 39 22.03 -5.90 12.43
C HIS A 39 20.81 -6.47 11.68
N GLY A 40 19.59 -6.12 12.08
CA GLY A 40 18.37 -6.57 11.40
C GLY A 40 18.27 -6.13 9.94
N MET A 41 18.75 -4.92 9.63
CA MET A 41 18.81 -4.40 8.25
C MET A 41 19.87 -5.13 7.40
N ALA A 42 20.97 -5.58 8.00
CA ALA A 42 22.07 -6.23 7.28
C ALA A 42 21.80 -7.71 6.95
N ILE A 43 20.96 -8.42 7.72
CA ILE A 43 20.73 -9.87 7.55
C ILE A 43 20.38 -10.24 6.10
N PRO A 44 19.42 -9.59 5.42
CA PRO A 44 19.07 -9.96 4.05
C PRO A 44 20.26 -9.85 3.08
N LEU A 45 21.17 -8.89 3.29
CA LEU A 45 22.38 -8.73 2.48
C LEU A 45 23.39 -9.86 2.76
N HIS A 46 23.51 -10.31 4.00
CA HIS A 46 24.34 -11.47 4.36
C HIS A 46 23.78 -12.77 3.78
N LEU A 47 22.47 -12.96 3.82
CA LEU A 47 21.79 -14.09 3.16
C LEU A 47 22.03 -14.07 1.65
N LEU A 48 21.91 -12.89 1.04
CA LEU A 48 22.19 -12.73 -0.39
C LEU A 48 23.64 -13.07 -0.73
N ARG A 49 24.60 -12.61 0.09
CA ARG A 49 26.02 -12.96 -0.05
C ARG A 49 26.26 -14.46 0.08
N ALA A 50 25.61 -15.12 1.05
CA ALA A 50 25.71 -16.57 1.23
C ALA A 50 25.14 -17.34 0.03
N LEU A 51 24.01 -16.91 -0.53
CA LEU A 51 23.47 -17.46 -1.77
C LEU A 51 24.38 -17.22 -2.98
N TRP A 52 25.04 -16.06 -3.05
CA TRP A 52 25.92 -15.71 -4.16
C TRP A 52 27.28 -16.41 -4.15
N ALA A 53 27.71 -16.89 -2.97
CA ALA A 53 28.94 -17.65 -2.83
C ALA A 53 28.88 -19.00 -3.57
N ASP A 54 27.70 -19.61 -3.71
CA ASP A 54 27.53 -20.81 -4.51
C ASP A 54 27.03 -20.48 -5.94
N PRO A 55 27.77 -20.91 -6.99
CA PRO A 55 27.35 -20.69 -8.37
C PRO A 55 25.96 -21.27 -8.71
N VAL A 56 25.56 -22.40 -8.11
CA VAL A 56 24.27 -23.04 -8.42
C VAL A 56 23.12 -22.21 -7.83
N ALA A 57 23.16 -21.94 -6.51
CA ALA A 57 22.21 -21.10 -5.81
C ALA A 57 22.09 -19.71 -6.45
N ARG A 58 23.23 -19.08 -6.78
CA ARG A 58 23.28 -17.77 -7.45
C ARG A 58 22.56 -17.78 -8.78
N ARG A 59 22.82 -18.78 -9.63
CA ARG A 59 22.19 -18.89 -10.95
C ARG A 59 20.68 -19.08 -10.82
N GLN A 60 20.24 -19.92 -9.89
CA GLN A 60 18.81 -20.12 -9.62
C GLN A 60 18.14 -18.84 -9.13
N TYR A 61 18.74 -18.16 -8.14
CA TYR A 61 18.24 -16.91 -7.59
C TYR A 61 18.11 -15.82 -8.67
N LEU A 62 19.17 -15.58 -9.44
CA LEU A 62 19.16 -14.56 -10.51
C LEU A 62 18.17 -14.92 -11.62
N ARG A 63 18.14 -16.19 -12.06
CA ARG A 63 17.20 -16.65 -13.09
C ARG A 63 15.75 -16.39 -12.66
N VAL A 64 15.37 -16.84 -11.46
CA VAL A 64 14.00 -16.67 -10.97
C VAL A 64 13.66 -15.20 -10.78
N GLY A 65 14.52 -14.42 -10.13
CA GLY A 65 14.29 -13.00 -9.86
C GLY A 65 14.20 -12.16 -11.14
N VAL A 66 15.11 -12.35 -12.09
CA VAL A 66 15.11 -11.63 -13.38
C VAL A 66 13.92 -12.04 -14.24
N THR A 67 13.62 -13.34 -14.37
CA THR A 67 12.45 -13.80 -15.14
C THR A 67 11.15 -13.23 -14.59
N GLN A 68 10.98 -13.18 -13.27
CA GLN A 68 9.80 -12.56 -12.66
C GLN A 68 9.76 -11.05 -12.89
N ALA A 69 10.89 -10.34 -12.71
CA ALA A 69 10.95 -8.89 -12.93
C ALA A 69 10.56 -8.54 -14.37
N LEU A 70 11.08 -9.29 -15.35
CA LEU A 70 10.72 -9.14 -16.76
C LEU A 70 9.24 -9.46 -17.00
N ALA A 71 8.72 -10.55 -16.42
CA ALA A 71 7.29 -10.89 -16.55
C ALA A 71 6.39 -9.79 -15.99
N VAL A 72 6.75 -9.18 -14.86
CA VAL A 72 6.00 -8.06 -14.28
C VAL A 72 6.01 -6.85 -15.20
N LEU A 73 7.17 -6.48 -15.74
CA LEU A 73 7.28 -5.36 -16.67
C LEU A 73 6.46 -5.60 -17.94
N LEU A 74 6.64 -6.75 -18.60
CA LEU A 74 5.96 -7.08 -19.85
C LEU A 74 4.43 -7.15 -19.70
N LEU A 75 3.94 -7.72 -18.59
CA LEU A 75 2.50 -7.81 -18.32
C LEU A 75 1.89 -6.47 -17.87
N SER A 76 2.71 -5.54 -17.35
CA SER A 76 2.21 -4.22 -16.93
C SER A 76 2.04 -3.26 -18.10
N ILE A 77 2.92 -3.30 -19.11
CA ILE A 77 2.89 -2.41 -20.30
C ILE A 77 1.49 -2.30 -20.94
N PRO A 78 0.79 -3.40 -21.30
CA PRO A 78 -0.51 -3.30 -21.97
C PRO A 78 -1.62 -2.77 -21.06
N LEU A 79 -1.42 -2.80 -19.73
CA LEU A 79 -2.39 -2.31 -18.75
C LEU A 79 -2.18 -0.83 -18.42
N LEU A 80 -1.03 -0.25 -18.77
CA LEU A 80 -0.78 1.16 -18.49
C LEU A 80 -1.78 2.02 -19.26
N PRO A 81 -2.39 3.03 -18.60
CA PRO A 81 -3.25 3.97 -19.30
C PRO A 81 -2.43 4.58 -20.41
N SER A 82 -2.80 4.30 -21.66
CA SER A 82 -2.16 4.90 -22.82
C SER A 82 -2.35 6.40 -22.67
N ARG A 83 -1.24 7.14 -22.55
CA ARG A 83 -1.22 8.60 -22.59
C ARG A 83 -1.53 9.03 -24.02
N LYS A 84 -2.69 8.62 -24.55
CA LYS A 84 -3.23 9.21 -25.75
C LYS A 84 -3.34 10.69 -25.46
N LYS A 85 -2.77 11.50 -26.35
CA LYS A 85 -2.80 12.96 -26.32
C LYS A 85 -4.20 13.49 -26.67
N ASP A 86 -5.22 12.79 -26.20
CA ASP A 86 -6.59 13.23 -26.34
C ASP A 86 -6.77 14.25 -25.22
N HIS A 87 -6.20 15.45 -25.44
CA HIS A 87 -6.68 16.69 -24.84
C HIS A 87 -8.10 16.97 -25.38
N GLU A 88 -8.99 16.00 -25.25
CA GLU A 88 -10.40 16.29 -25.27
C GLU A 88 -10.69 16.89 -23.88
N PRO A 89 -11.30 18.08 -23.79
CA PRO A 89 -11.50 18.82 -22.55
C PRO A 89 -12.59 18.19 -21.65
N THR A 90 -12.57 16.88 -21.48
CA THR A 90 -13.42 16.14 -20.54
C THR A 90 -12.91 16.22 -19.09
N GLU A 91 -11.80 16.90 -18.82
CA GLU A 91 -11.30 17.19 -17.46
C GLU A 91 -12.22 18.08 -16.62
N ARG A 92 -13.24 18.72 -17.22
CA ARG A 92 -14.30 19.39 -16.46
C ARG A 92 -15.13 18.45 -15.59
N ARG A 93 -15.26 17.18 -15.98
CA ARG A 93 -16.25 16.29 -15.37
C ARG A 93 -15.80 15.61 -14.09
N ARG A 94 -14.50 15.66 -13.74
CA ARG A 94 -13.95 14.84 -12.64
C ARG A 94 -13.57 15.63 -11.38
N TYR A 95 -13.43 16.95 -11.45
CA TYR A 95 -13.26 17.80 -10.25
C TYR A 95 -14.58 18.30 -9.64
N SER A 96 -15.71 18.19 -10.35
CA SER A 96 -17.05 18.55 -9.81
C SER A 96 -17.65 17.50 -8.87
N LEU A 97 -17.04 16.33 -8.72
CA LEU A 97 -17.55 15.26 -7.83
C LEU A 97 -17.14 15.42 -6.35
N SER A 98 -16.39 16.46 -5.97
CA SER A 98 -16.00 16.69 -4.56
C SER A 98 -16.46 18.02 -3.95
N PHE A 99 -17.15 18.88 -4.70
CA PHE A 99 -17.89 20.02 -4.15
C PHE A 99 -19.32 19.96 -4.70
N GLY A 100 -20.27 19.69 -3.82
CA GLY A 100 -21.65 19.40 -4.19
C GLY A 100 -22.33 20.51 -5.00
N ASP A 101 -23.25 20.05 -5.85
CA ASP A 101 -24.48 20.72 -6.26
C ASP A 101 -24.51 21.57 -7.55
N ALA A 102 -23.55 21.45 -8.46
CA ALA A 102 -23.60 22.22 -9.72
C ALA A 102 -23.27 21.45 -11.03
N GLY A 103 -23.10 20.13 -10.99
CA GLY A 103 -22.56 19.36 -12.14
C GLY A 103 -23.51 18.36 -12.80
N GLU A 104 -24.72 18.15 -12.28
CA GLU A 104 -25.65 17.12 -12.81
C GLU A 104 -26.43 17.62 -14.04
N ASP A 105 -26.63 18.93 -14.19
CA ASP A 105 -27.41 19.52 -15.29
C ASP A 105 -26.69 19.54 -16.65
N ASP A 106 -25.35 19.58 -16.67
CA ASP A 106 -24.60 19.70 -17.94
C ASP A 106 -24.56 18.38 -18.73
N ALA A 107 -24.71 17.24 -18.05
CA ALA A 107 -24.70 15.91 -18.67
C ALA A 107 -25.98 15.61 -19.46
N GLU A 108 -27.12 16.11 -18.99
CA GLU A 108 -28.42 15.94 -19.64
C GLU A 108 -28.64 16.93 -20.78
N GLN A 109 -27.91 18.05 -20.81
CA GLN A 109 -28.03 19.06 -21.86
C GLN A 109 -27.31 18.72 -23.18
N GLU A 110 -26.28 17.88 -23.19
CA GLU A 110 -25.61 17.48 -24.44
C GLU A 110 -26.54 16.85 -25.48
N PRO A 111 -27.39 15.85 -25.16
CA PRO A 111 -28.33 15.28 -26.13
C PRO A 111 -29.40 16.30 -26.55
N GLU A 112 -29.80 17.22 -25.67
CA GLU A 112 -30.76 18.28 -26.01
C GLU A 112 -30.16 19.31 -26.98
N ARG A 113 -28.89 19.71 -26.78
CA ARG A 113 -28.16 20.60 -27.70
C ARG A 113 -27.99 19.96 -29.08
N GLN A 114 -27.68 18.66 -29.14
CA GLN A 114 -27.59 17.94 -30.41
C GLN A 114 -28.95 17.88 -31.13
N ARG A 115 -30.03 17.63 -30.40
CA ARG A 115 -31.40 17.63 -30.96
C ARG A 115 -31.79 19.01 -31.47
N PHE A 116 -31.49 20.05 -30.71
CA PHE A 116 -31.75 21.44 -31.09
C PHE A 116 -31.00 21.82 -32.37
N HIS A 117 -29.71 21.48 -32.48
CA HIS A 117 -28.94 21.71 -33.70
C HIS A 117 -29.51 20.96 -34.91
N GLN A 118 -29.85 19.68 -34.76
CA GLN A 118 -30.50 18.90 -35.83
C GLN A 118 -31.86 19.48 -36.24
N GLU A 119 -32.65 19.97 -35.28
CA GLU A 119 -33.94 20.60 -35.56
C GLU A 119 -33.78 21.93 -36.30
N MET A 120 -32.80 22.75 -35.91
CA MET A 120 -32.49 24.02 -36.57
C MET A 120 -31.97 23.81 -37.99
N GLU A 121 -31.07 22.84 -38.21
CA GLU A 121 -30.60 22.48 -39.55
C GLU A 121 -31.74 21.99 -40.45
N ARG A 122 -32.63 21.16 -39.91
CA ARG A 122 -33.81 20.67 -40.63
C ARG A 122 -34.76 21.81 -41.00
N LYS A 123 -35.07 22.71 -40.06
CA LYS A 123 -35.93 23.88 -40.33
C LYS A 123 -35.30 24.81 -41.37
N ALA A 124 -33.99 25.06 -41.27
CA ALA A 124 -33.27 25.86 -42.26
C ALA A 124 -33.30 25.22 -43.67
N ALA A 125 -33.14 23.90 -43.76
CA ALA A 125 -33.22 23.17 -45.02
C ALA A 125 -34.65 23.19 -45.61
N GLU A 126 -35.67 23.00 -44.77
CA GLU A 126 -37.09 23.08 -45.17
C GLU A 126 -37.46 24.47 -45.68
N LEU A 127 -37.06 25.53 -44.97
CA LEU A 127 -37.33 26.91 -45.39
C LEU A 127 -36.61 27.28 -46.69
N LYS A 128 -35.37 26.82 -46.89
CA LYS A 128 -34.65 26.98 -48.16
C LYS A 128 -35.38 26.27 -49.32
N ALA A 129 -35.94 25.09 -49.07
CA ALA A 129 -36.74 24.37 -50.07
C ALA A 129 -38.03 25.14 -50.40
N LYS A 130 -38.74 25.66 -49.40
CA LYS A 130 -39.95 26.49 -49.57
C LYS A 130 -39.68 27.77 -50.37
N VAL A 131 -38.56 28.46 -50.11
CA VAL A 131 -38.14 29.64 -50.90
C VAL A 131 -37.90 29.27 -52.37
N ARG A 132 -37.25 28.12 -52.63
CA ARG A 132 -36.96 27.64 -53.98
C ARG A 132 -38.24 27.26 -54.73
N GLU A 133 -39.18 26.61 -54.07
CA GLU A 133 -40.47 26.21 -54.64
C GLU A 133 -41.37 27.43 -54.96
N ALA A 134 -41.48 28.37 -54.01
CA ALA A 134 -42.24 29.61 -54.19
C ALA A 134 -41.66 30.50 -55.33
N SER A 135 -40.35 30.39 -55.59
CA SER A 135 -39.69 31.08 -56.69
C SER A 135 -39.87 30.39 -58.06
N GLY A 136 -40.13 29.07 -58.08
CA GLY A 136 -40.17 28.25 -59.30
C GLY A 136 -41.56 27.89 -59.83
N GLY A 137 -42.62 27.95 -59.02
CA GLY A 137 -43.97 27.58 -59.46
C GLY A 137 -44.57 28.56 -60.47
N VAL A 138 -45.03 28.12 -61.64
CA VAL A 138 -45.44 28.99 -62.78
C VAL A 138 -46.85 29.60 -62.62
N GLN A 139 -47.71 29.11 -61.72
CA GLN A 139 -49.15 29.43 -61.71
C GLN A 139 -49.68 30.35 -60.60
N ALA A 140 -48.91 30.71 -59.56
CA ALA A 140 -49.39 31.62 -58.51
C ALA A 140 -49.31 33.10 -58.93
N THR A 141 -50.22 33.96 -58.45
CA THR A 141 -50.20 35.40 -58.74
C THR A 141 -48.95 36.06 -58.15
N THR A 142 -48.40 37.08 -58.82
CA THR A 142 -47.13 37.73 -58.45
C THR A 142 -47.12 38.24 -56.99
N GLY A 143 -48.27 38.66 -56.48
CA GLY A 143 -48.42 39.16 -55.10
C GLY A 143 -48.37 38.07 -54.02
N GLU A 144 -48.90 36.88 -54.29
CA GLU A 144 -48.89 35.76 -53.33
C GLU A 144 -47.49 35.16 -53.18
N ARG A 145 -46.74 35.05 -54.29
CA ARG A 145 -45.33 34.61 -54.24
C ARG A 145 -44.45 35.56 -53.45
N ALA A 146 -44.62 36.88 -53.67
CA ALA A 146 -43.86 37.89 -52.95
C ALA A 146 -44.09 37.81 -51.44
N ARG A 147 -45.34 37.54 -51.00
CA ARG A 147 -45.67 37.36 -49.57
C ARG A 147 -45.09 36.08 -48.98
N ALA A 148 -45.22 34.94 -49.67
CA ALA A 148 -44.68 33.67 -49.21
C ALA A 148 -43.15 33.68 -49.11
N VAL A 149 -42.46 34.29 -50.08
CA VAL A 149 -41.00 34.47 -50.02
C VAL A 149 -40.62 35.43 -48.89
N ALA A 150 -41.33 36.54 -48.70
CA ALA A 150 -41.06 37.48 -47.61
C ALA A 150 -41.22 36.83 -46.22
N GLU A 151 -42.24 35.96 -46.06
CA GLU A 151 -42.47 35.21 -44.82
C GLU A 151 -41.38 34.18 -44.56
N ALA A 152 -41.01 33.37 -45.56
CA ALA A 152 -39.94 32.38 -45.41
C ALA A 152 -38.56 33.02 -45.17
N VAL A 153 -38.28 34.17 -45.78
CA VAL A 153 -37.06 34.96 -45.51
C VAL A 153 -37.06 35.51 -44.09
N LYS A 154 -38.21 35.95 -43.58
CA LYS A 154 -38.35 36.40 -42.19
C LYS A 154 -38.10 35.26 -41.20
N GLU A 155 -38.63 34.06 -41.45
CA GLU A 155 -38.38 32.88 -40.61
C GLU A 155 -36.91 32.44 -40.65
N LEU A 156 -36.27 32.44 -41.83
CA LEU A 156 -34.83 32.20 -41.95
C LEU A 156 -33.99 33.22 -41.19
N ALA A 157 -34.40 34.49 -41.19
CA ALA A 157 -33.71 35.53 -40.44
C ALA A 157 -33.82 35.31 -38.92
N GLU A 158 -34.95 34.81 -38.41
CA GLU A 158 -35.10 34.47 -36.99
C GLU A 158 -34.29 33.22 -36.60
N VAL A 159 -34.23 32.20 -37.46
CA VAL A 159 -33.37 31.02 -37.27
C VAL A 159 -31.89 31.43 -37.22
N ALA A 160 -31.44 32.28 -38.13
CA ALA A 160 -30.06 32.80 -38.15
C ALA A 160 -29.73 33.65 -36.91
N LYS A 161 -30.69 34.46 -36.42
CA LYS A 161 -30.52 35.22 -35.16
C LYS A 161 -30.41 34.29 -33.95
N ALA A 162 -31.20 33.22 -33.89
CA ALA A 162 -31.13 32.24 -32.80
C ALA A 162 -29.76 31.53 -32.77
N GLU A 163 -29.27 31.08 -33.93
CA GLU A 163 -27.94 30.48 -34.06
C GLU A 163 -26.82 31.47 -33.67
N ALA A 164 -26.94 32.74 -34.07
CA ALA A 164 -25.98 33.77 -33.69
C ALA A 164 -25.95 34.02 -32.16
N ARG A 165 -27.10 34.01 -31.49
CA ARG A 165 -27.19 34.12 -30.02
C ARG A 165 -26.56 32.93 -29.31
N GLU A 166 -26.78 31.71 -29.81
CA GLU A 166 -26.18 30.50 -29.26
C GLU A 166 -24.64 30.52 -29.40
N ARG A 167 -24.14 30.89 -30.58
CA ARG A 167 -22.70 31.07 -30.80
C ARG A 167 -22.10 32.14 -29.90
N GLN A 168 -22.79 33.26 -29.69
CA GLN A 168 -22.35 34.30 -28.75
C GLN A 168 -22.32 33.77 -27.31
N ALA A 169 -23.33 33.02 -26.88
CA ALA A 169 -23.36 32.41 -25.55
C ALA A 169 -22.21 31.40 -25.35
N LEU A 170 -21.88 30.60 -26.37
CA LEU A 170 -20.73 29.68 -26.33
C LEU A 170 -19.39 30.42 -26.24
N VAL A 171 -19.23 31.51 -26.98
CA VAL A 171 -18.02 32.34 -26.92
C VAL A 171 -17.89 33.01 -25.55
N GLU A 172 -18.97 33.55 -24.99
CA GLU A 172 -18.97 34.14 -23.65
C GLU A 172 -18.70 33.11 -22.56
N ALA A 173 -19.28 31.91 -22.67
CA ALA A 173 -18.98 30.80 -21.76
C ALA A 173 -17.50 30.43 -21.83
N THR A 174 -16.96 30.21 -23.03
CA THR A 174 -15.53 29.91 -23.24
C THR A 174 -14.64 31.02 -22.68
N LYS A 175 -15.02 32.28 -22.85
CA LYS A 175 -14.28 33.43 -22.33
C LYS A 175 -14.28 33.47 -20.81
N ARG A 176 -15.44 33.26 -20.16
CA ARG A 176 -15.54 33.19 -18.69
C ARG A 176 -14.70 32.06 -18.12
N GLU A 177 -14.61 30.94 -18.83
CA GLU A 177 -13.78 29.81 -18.45
C GLU A 177 -12.30 30.13 -18.56
N GLN A 178 -11.88 30.80 -19.64
CA GLN A 178 -10.51 31.28 -19.80
C GLN A 178 -10.16 32.32 -18.75
N GLU A 179 -11.07 33.23 -18.41
CA GLU A 179 -10.90 34.20 -17.34
C GLU A 179 -10.78 33.51 -15.98
N GLN A 180 -11.62 32.52 -15.67
CA GLN A 180 -11.49 31.70 -14.47
C GLN A 180 -10.18 30.90 -14.43
N GLU A 181 -9.72 30.36 -15.56
CA GLU A 181 -8.44 29.65 -15.65
C GLU A 181 -7.24 30.60 -15.54
N GLN A 182 -7.39 31.83 -15.97
CA GLN A 182 -6.38 32.89 -15.84
C GLN A 182 -6.34 33.44 -14.41
N GLU A 183 -7.48 33.52 -13.72
CA GLU A 183 -7.59 33.84 -12.30
C GLU A 183 -7.05 32.72 -11.40
N ARG A 184 -7.09 31.46 -11.85
CA ARG A 184 -6.39 30.37 -11.17
C ARG A 184 -4.90 30.68 -11.13
N GLY A 185 -4.41 30.89 -9.91
CA GLY A 185 -3.05 31.28 -9.67
C GLY A 185 -2.06 30.28 -10.30
N PRO A 186 -0.84 30.72 -10.63
CA PRO A 186 0.20 29.81 -11.13
C PRO A 186 0.43 28.62 -10.19
N ILE A 187 0.17 28.78 -8.88
CA ILE A 187 0.27 27.74 -7.86
C ILE A 187 -0.78 26.64 -8.09
N ASP A 188 -2.04 26.98 -8.36
CA ASP A 188 -3.10 25.98 -8.56
C ASP A 188 -2.87 25.15 -9.83
N ARG A 189 -2.35 25.78 -10.88
CA ARG A 189 -1.94 25.08 -12.12
C ARG A 189 -0.78 24.10 -11.86
N LEU A 190 0.17 24.47 -11.01
CA LEU A 190 1.24 23.56 -10.60
C LEU A 190 0.71 22.41 -9.75
N LEU A 191 -0.19 22.68 -8.80
CA LEU A 191 -0.81 21.67 -7.95
C LEU A 191 -1.66 20.67 -8.77
N GLY A 192 -2.43 21.15 -9.76
CA GLY A 192 -3.21 20.29 -10.66
C GLY A 192 -2.32 19.37 -11.50
N ARG A 193 -1.19 19.88 -12.02
CA ARG A 193 -0.21 19.05 -12.74
C ARG A 193 0.42 18.00 -11.83
N ILE A 194 0.77 18.37 -10.59
CA ILE A 194 1.30 17.43 -9.60
C ILE A 194 0.27 16.34 -9.30
N ASP A 195 -1.01 16.70 -9.14
CA ASP A 195 -2.08 15.72 -8.88
C ASP A 195 -2.24 14.74 -10.06
N GLN A 196 -2.29 15.22 -11.31
CA GLN A 196 -2.34 14.35 -12.49
C GLN A 196 -1.12 13.41 -12.58
N GLU A 197 0.09 13.92 -12.35
CA GLU A 197 1.30 13.11 -12.35
C GLU A 197 1.29 12.09 -11.22
N VAL A 198 0.88 12.47 -10.01
CA VAL A 198 0.75 11.57 -8.87
C VAL A 198 -0.30 10.49 -9.16
N GLN A 199 -1.48 10.85 -9.68
CA GLN A 199 -2.52 9.89 -10.06
C GLN A 199 -2.02 8.91 -11.11
N PHE A 200 -1.29 9.38 -12.12
CA PHE A 200 -0.66 8.52 -13.12
C PHE A 200 0.32 7.53 -12.47
N TRP A 201 1.25 8.01 -11.65
CA TRP A 201 2.23 7.16 -10.98
C TRP A 201 1.60 6.18 -9.99
N VAL A 202 0.58 6.60 -9.24
CA VAL A 202 -0.20 5.73 -8.35
C VAL A 202 -0.90 4.63 -9.15
N THR A 203 -1.48 4.95 -10.30
CA THR A 203 -2.13 3.98 -11.20
C THR A 203 -1.13 2.98 -11.75
N VAL A 204 -0.01 3.47 -12.30
CA VAL A 204 1.11 2.65 -12.80
C VAL A 204 1.62 1.71 -11.70
N PHE A 205 1.87 2.26 -10.51
CA PHE A 205 2.36 1.48 -9.37
C PHE A 205 1.34 0.45 -8.90
N GLY A 206 0.05 0.81 -8.85
CA GLY A 206 -1.05 -0.09 -8.49
C GLY A 206 -1.18 -1.28 -9.45
N ILE A 207 -1.15 -1.02 -10.75
CA ILE A 207 -1.17 -2.05 -11.80
C ILE A 207 0.04 -2.96 -11.67
N MET A 208 1.24 -2.37 -11.57
CA MET A 208 2.48 -3.14 -11.45
C MET A 208 2.48 -4.00 -10.18
N GLN A 209 1.94 -3.49 -9.07
CA GLN A 209 1.81 -4.24 -7.83
C GLN A 209 0.80 -5.39 -7.92
N LEU A 210 -0.29 -5.23 -8.69
CA LEU A 210 -1.28 -6.27 -8.95
C LEU A 210 -0.69 -7.38 -9.83
N VAL A 211 -0.09 -7.02 -10.97
CA VAL A 211 0.59 -7.95 -11.87
C VAL A 211 1.67 -8.73 -11.12
N GLN A 212 2.48 -8.02 -10.32
CA GLN A 212 3.49 -8.65 -9.49
C GLN A 212 2.88 -9.67 -8.53
N TRP A 213 1.74 -9.38 -7.90
CA TRP A 213 1.11 -10.32 -6.99
C TRP A 213 0.70 -11.61 -7.70
N VAL A 214 0.20 -11.51 -8.94
CA VAL A 214 -0.13 -12.67 -9.79
C VAL A 214 1.11 -13.47 -10.15
N VAL A 215 2.16 -12.81 -10.67
CA VAL A 215 3.43 -13.46 -11.05
C VAL A 215 4.03 -14.20 -9.85
N ILE A 216 4.03 -13.57 -8.68
CA ILE A 216 4.52 -14.13 -7.43
C ILE A 216 3.66 -15.32 -6.96
N ALA A 217 2.34 -15.28 -7.17
CA ALA A 217 1.46 -16.39 -6.81
C ALA A 217 1.76 -17.63 -7.66
N LEU A 218 2.03 -17.44 -8.97
CA LEU A 218 2.38 -18.52 -9.90
C LEU A 218 3.78 -19.10 -9.66
N SER A 219 4.71 -18.27 -9.19
CA SER A 219 6.13 -18.62 -9.00
C SER A 219 6.51 -18.88 -7.53
N ARG A 220 5.53 -19.06 -6.65
CA ARG A 220 5.75 -19.20 -5.21
C ARG A 220 6.72 -20.33 -4.87
N ASP A 221 6.55 -21.52 -5.43
CA ASP A 221 7.34 -22.71 -5.07
C ASP A 221 8.85 -22.49 -5.31
N TYR A 222 9.22 -21.62 -6.26
CA TYR A 222 10.61 -21.21 -6.50
C TYR A 222 11.16 -20.28 -5.41
N HIS A 223 10.33 -19.41 -4.84
CA HIS A 223 10.76 -18.60 -3.70
C HIS A 223 10.93 -19.44 -2.44
N ASP A 224 10.01 -20.38 -2.20
CA ASP A 224 10.05 -21.25 -1.04
C ASP A 224 11.31 -22.17 -1.12
N SER A 225 11.66 -22.65 -2.33
CA SER A 225 12.92 -23.41 -2.54
C SER A 225 14.19 -22.58 -2.34
N ILE A 226 14.23 -21.32 -2.82
CA ILE A 226 15.35 -20.40 -2.59
C ILE A 226 15.48 -20.06 -1.09
N SER A 227 14.36 -19.85 -0.40
CA SER A 227 14.34 -19.55 1.04
C SER A 227 14.88 -20.72 1.85
N ARG A 228 14.48 -21.95 1.49
CA ARG A 228 15.01 -23.18 2.07
C ARG A 228 16.52 -23.32 1.86
N GLU A 229 17.00 -23.08 0.64
CA GLU A 229 18.43 -23.12 0.34
C GLU A 229 19.22 -22.06 1.11
N ALA A 230 18.70 -20.84 1.22
CA ALA A 230 19.30 -19.79 2.04
C ALA A 230 19.37 -20.19 3.52
N SER A 231 18.32 -20.84 4.04
CA SER A 231 18.26 -21.32 5.42
C SER A 231 19.33 -22.40 5.67
N LEU A 232 19.37 -23.42 4.81
CA LEU A 232 20.37 -24.51 4.91
C LEU A 232 21.81 -24.00 4.86
N ARG A 233 22.10 -23.03 3.97
CA ARG A 233 23.43 -22.42 3.84
C ARG A 233 23.85 -21.58 5.04
N THR A 234 22.89 -21.15 5.83
CA THR A 234 23.12 -20.35 7.03
C THR A 234 22.84 -21.13 8.31
N ALA A 235 22.79 -22.47 8.21
CA ALA A 235 22.53 -23.37 9.33
C ALA A 235 21.22 -23.08 10.09
N LEU A 236 20.26 -22.42 9.44
CA LEU A 236 18.91 -22.26 9.95
C LEU A 236 18.08 -23.47 9.51
N GLU A 237 17.39 -24.11 10.44
CA GLU A 237 16.46 -25.18 10.11
C GLU A 237 15.36 -24.60 9.18
N PRO A 238 15.18 -25.17 7.98
CA PRO A 238 14.23 -24.63 7.01
C PRO A 238 12.79 -24.81 7.50
N GLU A 239 11.97 -23.77 7.34
CA GLU A 239 10.55 -23.80 7.75
C GLU A 239 9.71 -24.74 6.87
N ASP A 240 10.13 -24.91 5.61
CA ASP A 240 9.46 -25.75 4.63
C ASP A 240 10.26 -27.03 4.36
N GLY A 241 9.54 -28.14 4.15
CA GLY A 241 10.13 -29.42 3.77
C GLY A 241 10.81 -29.40 2.39
N PRO A 242 11.42 -30.51 1.96
CA PRO A 242 11.95 -30.62 0.60
C PRO A 242 10.83 -30.47 -0.43
N LEU A 243 10.96 -29.48 -1.31
CA LEU A 243 9.98 -29.13 -2.34
C LEU A 243 10.62 -29.21 -3.73
N THR A 244 9.89 -29.76 -4.71
CA THR A 244 10.26 -29.64 -6.12
C THR A 244 9.54 -28.41 -6.70
N PRO A 245 10.25 -27.39 -7.19
CA PRO A 245 9.62 -26.14 -7.62
C PRO A 245 8.78 -26.37 -8.88
N ARG A 246 7.52 -25.92 -8.86
CA ARG A 246 6.58 -26.02 -9.99
C ARG A 246 5.87 -24.68 -10.18
N VAL A 247 5.51 -24.35 -11.43
CA VAL A 247 4.66 -23.19 -11.72
C VAL A 247 3.21 -23.64 -11.58
N ARG A 248 2.53 -23.17 -10.53
CA ARG A 248 1.11 -23.48 -10.28
C ARG A 248 0.44 -22.35 -9.52
N LEU A 249 -0.84 -22.14 -9.80
CA LEU A 249 -1.66 -21.22 -9.01
C LEU A 249 -2.22 -21.94 -7.78
N ASP A 250 -1.62 -21.71 -6.61
CA ASP A 250 -2.14 -22.22 -5.34
C ASP A 250 -3.28 -21.30 -4.83
N VAL A 251 -4.50 -21.57 -5.32
CA VAL A 251 -5.71 -20.83 -4.93
C VAL A 251 -5.98 -20.91 -3.42
N PRO A 252 -5.84 -22.08 -2.74
CA PRO A 252 -5.93 -22.15 -1.28
C PRO A 252 -4.94 -21.23 -0.55
N TRP A 253 -3.69 -21.17 -1.00
CA TRP A 253 -2.72 -20.22 -0.46
C TRP A 253 -3.12 -18.78 -0.70
N MET A 254 -3.60 -18.45 -1.90
CA MET A 254 -4.03 -17.11 -2.24
C MET A 254 -5.17 -16.64 -1.32
N ARG A 255 -6.18 -17.49 -1.10
CA ARG A 255 -7.27 -17.25 -0.15
C ARG A 255 -6.75 -17.07 1.28
N LYS A 256 -5.85 -17.95 1.73
CA LYS A 256 -5.20 -17.81 3.05
C LYS A 256 -4.42 -16.50 3.17
N LYS A 257 -3.72 -16.07 2.11
CA LYS A 257 -2.93 -14.83 2.09
C LYS A 257 -3.83 -13.59 2.15
N VAL A 258 -4.92 -13.57 1.38
CA VAL A 258 -5.93 -12.49 1.42
C VAL A 258 -6.57 -12.44 2.80
N SER A 259 -6.99 -13.58 3.36
CA SER A 259 -7.54 -13.66 4.72
C SER A 259 -6.56 -13.14 5.78
N ARG A 260 -5.26 -13.47 5.69
CA ARG A 260 -4.22 -12.91 6.57
C ARG A 260 -4.11 -11.39 6.45
N ARG A 261 -4.21 -10.82 5.23
CA ARG A 261 -4.21 -9.37 5.02
C ARG A 261 -5.45 -8.68 5.58
N ILE A 262 -6.63 -9.27 5.37
CA ILE A 262 -7.88 -8.74 5.94
C ILE A 262 -7.81 -8.77 7.46
N ARG A 263 -7.31 -9.85 8.06
CA ARG A 263 -7.12 -9.92 9.51
C ARG A 263 -6.14 -8.86 10.02
N ALA A 264 -5.02 -8.67 9.33
CA ALA A 264 -4.06 -7.61 9.64
C ALA A 264 -4.70 -6.21 9.58
N PHE A 265 -5.52 -5.96 8.55
CA PHE A 265 -6.26 -4.72 8.39
C PHE A 265 -7.32 -4.50 9.48
N VAL A 266 -8.06 -5.55 9.86
CA VAL A 266 -9.01 -5.51 10.98
C VAL A 266 -8.29 -5.19 12.28
N VAL A 267 -7.15 -5.85 12.56
CA VAL A 267 -6.33 -5.58 13.76
C VAL A 267 -5.88 -4.12 13.81
N PHE A 268 -5.49 -3.56 12.66
CA PHE A 268 -5.11 -2.16 12.53
C PHE A 268 -6.29 -1.22 12.80
N ILE A 269 -7.43 -1.42 12.13
CA ILE A 269 -8.65 -0.59 12.28
C ILE A 269 -9.17 -0.63 13.71
N VAL A 270 -9.17 -1.80 14.35
CA VAL A 270 -9.70 -1.93 15.71
C VAL A 270 -8.95 -1.03 16.68
N GLY A 271 -7.68 -0.65 16.44
CA GLY A 271 -6.97 0.33 17.27
C GLY A 271 -7.35 1.80 17.04
N MET A 272 -7.98 2.15 15.90
CA MET A 272 -8.26 3.54 15.52
C MET A 272 -9.23 4.27 16.48
N PRO A 273 -10.33 3.66 16.95
CA PRO A 273 -11.20 4.31 17.93
C PRO A 273 -10.47 4.69 19.23
N VAL A 274 -9.47 3.90 19.66
CA VAL A 274 -8.66 4.22 20.84
C VAL A 274 -7.78 5.43 20.58
N LEU A 275 -7.12 5.50 19.43
CA LEU A 275 -6.34 6.68 19.05
C LEU A 275 -7.24 7.92 18.98
N TYR A 276 -8.42 7.80 18.37
CA TYR A 276 -9.38 8.91 18.26
C TYR A 276 -9.83 9.40 19.62
N GLY A 277 -10.25 8.49 20.49
CA GLY A 277 -10.62 8.81 21.87
C GLY A 277 -9.47 9.45 22.66
N LEU A 278 -8.24 8.96 22.48
CA LEU A 278 -7.06 9.50 23.16
C LEU A 278 -6.76 10.96 22.73
N THR A 279 -6.93 11.28 21.44
CA THR A 279 -6.65 12.63 20.93
C THR A 279 -7.82 13.60 21.07
N ALA A 280 -9.05 13.11 21.28
CA ALA A 280 -10.26 13.94 21.29
C ALA A 280 -10.25 15.04 22.37
N ALA A 281 -9.52 14.83 23.45
CA ALA A 281 -9.40 15.80 24.54
C ALA A 281 -8.39 16.93 24.29
N PHE A 282 -7.62 16.89 23.19
CA PHE A 282 -6.55 17.83 22.93
C PHE A 282 -6.89 18.78 21.76
N PRO A 283 -6.55 20.08 21.85
CA PRO A 283 -6.78 21.03 20.74
C PRO A 283 -5.91 20.70 19.51
N ILE A 284 -4.75 20.07 19.71
CA ILE A 284 -3.81 19.63 18.67
C ILE A 284 -4.14 18.23 18.11
N ARG A 285 -5.43 17.90 17.99
CA ARG A 285 -5.87 16.54 17.63
C ARG A 285 -5.36 16.09 16.25
N HIS A 286 -5.23 17.01 15.30
CA HIS A 286 -4.87 16.68 13.92
C HIS A 286 -3.38 16.35 13.81
N GLU A 287 -2.54 17.11 14.52
CA GLU A 287 -1.10 16.92 14.63
C GLU A 287 -0.79 15.62 15.40
N LEU A 288 -1.50 15.38 16.51
CA LEU A 288 -1.36 14.13 17.25
C LEU A 288 -1.75 12.92 16.39
N MET A 289 -2.84 13.02 15.62
CA MET A 289 -3.25 11.97 14.69
C MET A 289 -2.23 11.75 13.58
N ALA A 290 -1.67 12.81 13.02
CA ALA A 290 -0.64 12.76 11.99
C ALA A 290 0.64 12.04 12.47
N VAL A 291 0.90 11.99 13.79
CA VAL A 291 2.03 11.25 14.38
C VAL A 291 1.63 9.85 14.84
N LEU A 292 0.50 9.72 15.55
CA LEU A 292 0.07 8.47 16.16
C LEU A 292 -0.36 7.43 15.13
N VAL A 293 -1.03 7.83 14.05
CA VAL A 293 -1.46 6.89 12.99
C VAL A 293 -0.27 6.26 12.27
N PRO A 294 0.76 7.03 11.83
CA PRO A 294 1.99 6.43 11.30
C PRO A 294 2.75 5.61 12.33
N ALA A 295 2.84 6.04 13.59
CA ALA A 295 3.51 5.25 14.64
C ALA A 295 2.80 3.89 14.88
N TRP A 296 1.47 3.90 14.91
CA TRP A 296 0.65 2.69 14.99
C TRP A 296 0.83 1.78 13.77
N SER A 297 0.85 2.39 12.58
CA SER A 297 1.12 1.68 11.32
C SER A 297 2.51 1.05 11.31
N ALA A 298 3.54 1.81 11.72
CA ALA A 298 4.92 1.36 11.80
C ALA A 298 5.05 0.18 12.76
N TYR A 299 4.45 0.25 13.96
CA TYR A 299 4.41 -0.87 14.89
C TYR A 299 3.86 -2.15 14.23
N TRP A 300 2.71 -2.08 13.57
CA TRP A 300 2.13 -3.25 12.90
C TRP A 300 2.94 -3.74 11.71
N LEU A 301 3.59 -2.84 10.95
CA LEU A 301 4.52 -3.23 9.89
C LEU A 301 5.69 -4.05 10.44
N VAL A 302 6.23 -3.66 11.60
CA VAL A 302 7.28 -4.43 12.29
C VAL A 302 6.76 -5.78 12.73
N VAL A 303 5.62 -5.84 13.42
CA VAL A 303 4.99 -7.10 13.86
C VAL A 303 4.71 -8.03 12.68
N PHE A 304 4.18 -7.51 11.56
CA PHE A 304 3.92 -8.32 10.37
C PHE A 304 5.17 -8.70 9.59
N THR A 305 6.30 -8.02 9.81
CA THR A 305 7.61 -8.45 9.29
C THR A 305 8.10 -9.65 10.08
N THR A 306 8.04 -9.60 11.41
CA THR A 306 8.34 -10.74 12.31
C THR A 306 7.48 -11.95 11.99
N ALA A 307 6.17 -11.73 11.81
CA ALA A 307 5.18 -12.77 11.51
C ALA A 307 5.39 -13.50 10.17
N ARG A 308 6.34 -13.06 9.33
CA ARG A 308 6.69 -13.74 8.07
C ARG A 308 7.44 -15.04 8.29
N SER A 309 8.11 -15.20 9.42
CA SER A 309 8.79 -16.43 9.81
C SER A 309 7.85 -17.32 10.63
N ALA A 310 7.87 -18.63 10.38
CA ALA A 310 7.18 -19.65 11.18
C ALA A 310 7.70 -19.71 12.63
N TYR A 311 8.96 -19.35 12.87
CA TYR A 311 9.53 -19.29 14.23
C TYR A 311 8.79 -18.29 15.13
N ALA A 312 8.20 -17.24 14.55
CA ALA A 312 7.46 -16.21 15.27
C ALA A 312 6.13 -16.71 15.86
N TRP A 313 5.77 -17.98 15.62
CA TRP A 313 4.52 -18.60 16.02
C TRP A 313 4.73 -19.80 16.96
N LYS A 314 5.99 -20.09 17.34
CA LYS A 314 6.34 -21.24 18.20
C LYS A 314 6.08 -21.00 19.70
N ASP A 315 5.89 -19.76 20.12
CA ASP A 315 5.58 -19.45 21.53
C ASP A 315 4.15 -19.91 21.87
N ALA A 316 4.05 -20.94 22.71
CA ALA A 316 2.78 -21.53 23.15
C ALA A 316 1.99 -20.62 24.12
N ALA A 317 2.68 -19.72 24.83
CA ALA A 317 2.08 -18.85 25.84
C ALA A 317 2.41 -17.37 25.58
N PRO A 318 2.04 -16.83 24.41
CA PRO A 318 2.50 -15.52 24.01
C PRO A 318 1.89 -14.42 24.89
N ARG A 319 2.76 -13.52 25.36
CA ARG A 319 2.35 -12.36 26.15
C ARG A 319 1.47 -11.43 25.33
N ALA A 320 0.44 -10.85 25.96
CA ALA A 320 -0.37 -9.83 25.32
C ALA A 320 0.48 -8.58 24.95
N PRO A 321 0.24 -7.97 23.77
CA PRO A 321 0.92 -6.76 23.34
C PRO A 321 0.86 -5.61 24.36
N TRP A 322 1.88 -4.76 24.37
CA TRP A 322 2.05 -3.65 25.32
C TRP A 322 0.82 -2.73 25.37
N PHE A 323 0.17 -2.46 24.24
CA PHE A 323 -0.99 -1.58 24.18
C PHE A 323 -2.23 -2.20 24.84
N LEU A 324 -2.44 -3.52 24.74
CA LEU A 324 -3.52 -4.20 25.45
C LEU A 324 -3.23 -4.29 26.94
N ARG A 325 -1.96 -4.48 27.32
CA ARG A 325 -1.54 -4.43 28.72
C ARG A 325 -1.80 -3.04 29.31
N GLY A 326 -1.45 -1.99 28.58
CA GLY A 326 -1.74 -0.60 28.93
C GLY A 326 -3.24 -0.34 29.02
N TRP A 327 -4.03 -0.81 28.05
CA TRP A 327 -5.49 -0.68 28.04
C TRP A 327 -6.13 -1.37 29.24
N ARG A 328 -5.72 -2.61 29.55
CA ARG A 328 -6.22 -3.36 30.71
C ARG A 328 -5.83 -2.68 32.01
N TRP A 329 -4.60 -2.17 32.13
CA TRP A 329 -4.18 -1.39 33.29
C TRP A 329 -5.04 -0.13 33.46
N LEU A 330 -5.24 0.64 32.38
CA LEU A 330 -6.04 1.86 32.38
C LEU A 330 -7.48 1.60 32.83
N THR A 331 -8.13 0.60 32.22
CA THR A 331 -9.54 0.25 32.47
C THR A 331 -9.80 -0.49 33.78
N THR A 332 -8.76 -0.94 34.49
CA THR A 332 -8.90 -1.61 35.80
C THR A 332 -8.43 -0.75 36.96
N ARG A 333 -7.42 0.11 36.75
CA ARG A 333 -6.78 0.90 37.83
C ARG A 333 -7.23 2.35 37.88
N VAL A 334 -7.58 2.98 36.76
CA VAL A 334 -7.86 4.42 36.75
C VAL A 334 -9.36 4.69 36.98
N PRO A 335 -9.75 5.34 38.08
CA PRO A 335 -11.15 5.72 38.31
C PRO A 335 -11.60 6.66 37.17
N GLY A 336 -12.77 6.39 36.60
CA GLY A 336 -13.27 7.06 35.39
C GLY A 336 -13.15 6.23 34.10
N PHE A 337 -12.14 5.37 33.97
CA PHE A 337 -11.98 4.45 32.82
C PHE A 337 -12.50 3.03 33.09
N ARG A 338 -13.07 2.78 34.28
CA ARG A 338 -13.59 1.48 34.71
C ARG A 338 -14.99 1.16 34.16
N TRP A 339 -15.44 1.84 33.12
CA TRP A 339 -16.78 1.64 32.58
C TRP A 339 -16.83 0.29 31.85
N GLY A 340 -17.90 -0.47 32.08
CA GLY A 340 -18.02 -1.84 31.55
C GLY A 340 -17.90 -1.91 30.03
N PHE A 341 -18.29 -0.87 29.29
CA PHE A 341 -18.15 -0.84 27.83
C PHE A 341 -16.68 -0.78 27.37
N LEU A 342 -15.79 -0.06 28.07
CA LEU A 342 -14.36 0.01 27.75
C LEU A 342 -13.66 -1.33 28.00
N GLN A 343 -14.08 -2.03 29.05
CA GLN A 343 -13.60 -3.37 29.37
C GLN A 343 -14.06 -4.38 28.30
N ARG A 344 -15.36 -4.37 27.94
CA ARG A 344 -15.90 -5.20 26.85
C ARG A 344 -15.21 -4.93 25.51
N TYR A 345 -14.91 -3.67 25.23
CA TYR A 345 -14.14 -3.29 24.05
C TYR A 345 -12.70 -3.81 24.12
N GLY A 346 -12.04 -3.74 25.29
CA GLY A 346 -10.74 -4.35 25.52
C GLY A 346 -10.74 -5.87 25.30
N ASP A 347 -11.77 -6.57 25.74
CA ASP A 347 -11.95 -8.02 25.51
C ASP A 347 -12.22 -8.34 24.04
N PHE A 348 -13.02 -7.52 23.36
CA PHE A 348 -13.22 -7.60 21.93
C PHE A 348 -11.90 -7.41 21.18
N TRP A 349 -11.14 -6.36 21.51
CA TRP A 349 -9.86 -6.07 20.90
C TRP A 349 -8.88 -7.22 21.12
N THR A 350 -8.75 -7.69 22.36
CA THR A 350 -7.94 -8.85 22.75
C THR A 350 -8.28 -10.08 21.91
N ARG A 351 -9.57 -10.41 21.77
CA ARG A 351 -10.02 -11.55 20.93
C ARG A 351 -9.63 -11.38 19.47
N ARG A 352 -9.76 -10.18 18.91
CA ARG A 352 -9.40 -9.90 17.50
C ARG A 352 -7.91 -9.93 17.24
N THR A 353 -7.09 -9.58 18.22
CA THR A 353 -5.63 -9.56 18.11
C THR A 353 -4.94 -10.83 18.60
N ARG A 354 -5.66 -11.77 19.23
CA ARG A 354 -5.07 -12.95 19.88
C ARG A 354 -4.19 -13.77 18.95
N GLU A 355 -4.58 -13.87 17.69
CA GLU A 355 -3.81 -14.62 16.69
C GLU A 355 -2.41 -14.03 16.51
N VAL A 356 -2.24 -12.71 16.57
CA VAL A 356 -0.95 -12.05 16.35
C VAL A 356 -0.15 -11.82 17.64
N PHE A 357 -0.55 -12.41 18.77
CA PHE A 357 0.15 -12.24 20.04
C PHE A 357 1.57 -12.79 20.00
N SER A 358 1.77 -13.96 19.39
CA SER A 358 3.11 -14.57 19.33
C SER A 358 4.10 -13.71 18.54
N PRO A 359 3.81 -13.28 17.30
CA PRO A 359 4.69 -12.34 16.60
C PRO A 359 4.87 -10.98 17.30
N ALA A 360 3.82 -10.47 17.95
CA ALA A 360 3.91 -9.21 18.68
C ALA A 360 4.81 -9.31 19.92
N ALA A 361 4.68 -10.39 20.70
CA ALA A 361 5.53 -10.66 21.85
C ALA A 361 7.00 -10.80 21.44
N GLU A 362 7.28 -11.54 20.36
CA GLU A 362 8.63 -11.67 19.82
C GLU A 362 9.20 -10.34 19.31
N THR A 363 8.35 -9.50 18.69
CA THR A 363 8.75 -8.16 18.26
C THR A 363 9.09 -7.26 19.45
N GLU A 364 8.33 -7.33 20.54
CA GLU A 364 8.56 -6.55 21.75
C GLU A 364 9.85 -6.94 22.48
N LYS A 365 10.33 -8.18 22.31
CA LYS A 365 11.62 -8.64 22.87
C LYS A 365 12.82 -8.01 22.15
N GLN A 366 12.72 -7.71 20.86
CA GLN A 366 13.81 -7.15 20.05
C GLN A 366 13.32 -6.15 18.98
N PRO A 367 12.72 -5.01 19.40
CA PRO A 367 11.99 -4.13 18.50
C PRO A 367 12.89 -3.47 17.46
N TRP A 368 14.13 -3.14 17.83
CA TRP A 368 15.06 -2.43 16.95
C TRP A 368 15.57 -3.32 15.82
N ALA A 369 15.86 -4.59 16.10
CA ALA A 369 16.28 -5.55 15.08
C ALA A 369 15.19 -5.76 14.03
N PHE A 370 13.94 -5.98 14.46
CA PHE A 370 12.84 -6.10 13.51
C PHE A 370 12.54 -4.78 12.79
N ALA A 371 12.68 -3.62 13.44
CA ALA A 371 12.54 -2.32 12.77
C ALA A 371 13.54 -2.16 11.61
N GLY A 372 14.80 -2.53 11.82
CA GLY A 372 15.82 -2.55 10.77
C GLY A 372 15.47 -3.51 9.63
N LEU A 373 15.00 -4.71 9.95
CA LEU A 373 14.53 -5.66 8.95
C LEU A 373 13.29 -5.14 8.19
N THR A 374 12.40 -4.40 8.86
CA THR A 374 11.22 -3.79 8.24
C THR A 374 11.60 -2.71 7.24
N VAL A 375 12.68 -1.96 7.43
CA VAL A 375 13.17 -1.01 6.42
C VAL A 375 13.55 -1.73 5.13
N VAL A 376 14.24 -2.87 5.20
CA VAL A 376 14.49 -3.73 4.02
C VAL A 376 13.18 -4.29 3.47
N GLY A 377 12.23 -4.63 4.35
CA GLY A 377 10.88 -5.02 3.97
C GLY A 377 10.11 -3.92 3.23
N MET A 378 10.30 -2.65 3.56
CA MET A 378 9.71 -1.51 2.85
C MET A 378 10.31 -1.35 1.46
N LEU A 379 11.61 -1.64 1.29
CA LEU A 379 12.20 -1.71 -0.05
C LEU A 379 11.53 -2.79 -0.91
N SER A 380 11.04 -3.88 -0.29
CA SER A 380 10.19 -4.89 -0.95
C SER A 380 8.73 -4.44 -1.20
N MET A 381 8.40 -3.16 -1.01
CA MET A 381 7.19 -2.57 -1.56
C MET A 381 7.38 -2.14 -3.02
N LEU A 382 8.63 -1.94 -3.48
CA LEU A 382 8.92 -1.68 -4.89
C LEU A 382 8.66 -2.95 -5.73
N PRO A 383 7.86 -2.89 -6.79
CA PRO A 383 7.43 -4.07 -7.53
C PRO A 383 8.55 -4.91 -8.16
N LEU A 384 9.75 -4.38 -8.36
CA LEU A 384 10.88 -5.17 -8.86
C LEU A 384 11.74 -5.71 -7.71
N ALA A 385 12.02 -4.89 -6.70
CA ALA A 385 12.85 -5.28 -5.56
C ALA A 385 12.28 -6.48 -4.79
N LYS A 386 10.95 -6.58 -4.72
CA LYS A 386 10.26 -7.67 -4.02
C LYS A 386 10.41 -9.03 -4.69
N CYS A 387 10.69 -9.12 -5.99
CA CYS A 387 11.05 -10.39 -6.64
C CYS A 387 12.36 -10.97 -6.10
N PHE A 388 13.24 -10.11 -5.58
CA PHE A 388 14.55 -10.48 -5.04
C PHE A 388 14.54 -10.64 -3.50
N LEU A 389 13.91 -9.69 -2.80
CA LEU A 389 13.92 -9.64 -1.34
C LEU A 389 12.93 -10.61 -0.67
N ARG A 390 11.86 -11.00 -1.36
CA ARG A 390 10.81 -11.87 -0.79
C ARG A 390 11.35 -13.15 -0.13
N PRO A 391 12.22 -13.97 -0.77
CA PRO A 391 12.70 -15.20 -0.16
C PRO A 391 13.64 -14.96 1.03
N LEU A 392 14.27 -13.78 1.11
CA LEU A 392 15.27 -13.49 2.14
C LEU A 392 14.65 -13.02 3.44
N ILE A 393 13.53 -12.29 3.39
CA ILE A 393 12.93 -11.67 4.58
C ILE A 393 12.45 -12.71 5.63
N PRO A 394 11.74 -13.80 5.27
CA PRO A 394 11.34 -14.82 6.24
C PRO A 394 12.54 -15.48 6.92
N VAL A 395 13.57 -15.83 6.14
CA VAL A 395 14.81 -16.43 6.65
C VAL A 395 15.55 -15.47 7.58
N ALA A 396 15.59 -14.18 7.22
CA ALA A 396 16.20 -13.15 8.05
C ALA A 396 15.46 -12.96 9.39
N ALA A 397 14.13 -12.98 9.36
CA ALA A 397 13.33 -12.95 10.58
C ALA A 397 13.56 -14.21 11.43
N GLY A 398 13.68 -15.39 10.81
CA GLY A 398 14.01 -16.65 11.50
C GLY A 398 15.35 -16.58 12.22
N HIS A 399 16.38 -16.01 11.59
CA HIS A 399 17.69 -15.78 12.22
C HIS A 399 17.61 -14.89 13.46
N LEU A 400 16.87 -13.78 13.39
CA LEU A 400 16.66 -12.92 14.56
C LEU A 400 15.98 -13.66 15.72
N LEU A 401 15.02 -14.52 15.41
CA LEU A 401 14.28 -15.28 16.43
C LEU A 401 15.14 -16.38 17.06
N VAL A 402 15.85 -17.16 16.25
CA VAL A 402 16.73 -18.24 16.72
C VAL A 402 17.91 -17.69 17.53
N ALA A 403 18.56 -16.63 17.06
CA ALA A 403 19.67 -16.00 17.79
C ALA A 403 19.23 -15.51 19.18
N ARG A 404 18.00 -15.01 19.30
CA ARG A 404 17.45 -14.61 20.61
C ARG A 404 17.15 -15.81 21.50
N GLN A 405 16.53 -16.86 20.96
CA GLN A 405 16.23 -18.09 21.71
C GLN A 405 17.51 -18.74 22.26
N GLN A 406 18.59 -18.77 21.46
CA GLN A 406 19.90 -19.25 21.88
C GLN A 406 20.53 -18.37 22.98
N ALA A 407 20.37 -17.04 22.88
CA ALA A 407 20.83 -16.15 23.94
C ALA A 407 20.06 -16.37 25.25
N GLU A 408 18.74 -16.57 25.18
CA GLU A 408 17.91 -16.87 26.35
C GLU A 408 18.29 -18.21 26.99
N SER A 409 18.52 -19.27 26.21
CA SER A 409 18.93 -20.58 26.73
C SER A 409 20.33 -20.57 27.36
N THR A 410 21.23 -19.71 26.89
CA THR A 410 22.58 -19.54 27.47
C THR A 410 22.53 -18.75 28.78
N THR A 411 21.65 -17.74 28.87
CA THR A 411 21.50 -16.91 30.08
C THR A 411 20.61 -17.51 31.15
N ALA A 412 19.72 -18.44 30.79
CA ALA A 412 18.95 -19.17 31.78
C ALA A 412 19.94 -19.84 32.72
N PRO A 413 19.95 -19.49 34.03
CA PRO A 413 20.82 -20.16 34.97
C PRO A 413 20.57 -21.64 34.78
N LYS A 414 21.63 -22.44 34.60
CA LYS A 414 21.54 -23.89 34.75
C LYS A 414 20.97 -24.08 36.13
N HIS A 415 19.65 -24.16 36.22
CA HIS A 415 18.93 -24.38 37.45
C HIS A 415 19.59 -25.63 37.96
N LEU A 416 20.33 -25.46 39.07
CA LEU A 416 21.13 -26.50 39.71
C LEU A 416 20.34 -27.78 39.53
N GLU A 417 20.81 -28.68 38.66
CA GLU A 417 20.30 -30.04 38.65
C GLU A 417 20.28 -30.41 40.13
N PRO A 418 19.11 -30.69 40.72
CA PRO A 418 19.07 -31.10 42.10
C PRO A 418 20.08 -32.22 42.17
N SER A 419 21.14 -32.02 42.96
CA SER A 419 22.18 -33.02 43.15
C SER A 419 21.50 -34.19 43.84
N ALA A 420 20.83 -35.02 43.02
CA ALA A 420 20.21 -36.27 43.39
C ALA A 420 21.31 -37.33 43.43
N GLN A 421 22.38 -37.01 44.16
CA GLN A 421 23.13 -38.00 44.89
C GLN A 421 22.70 -37.84 46.35
N ALA A 422 21.44 -38.19 46.63
CA ALA A 422 21.13 -38.75 47.92
C ALA A 422 21.87 -40.11 47.94
N PRO A 423 22.88 -40.30 48.81
CA PRO A 423 23.55 -41.59 48.90
C PRO A 423 22.49 -42.64 49.24
N THR A 424 22.36 -43.64 48.38
CA THR A 424 21.70 -44.90 48.73
C THR A 424 22.43 -45.45 49.94
N ALA A 425 21.87 -45.23 51.13
CA ALA A 425 22.29 -45.89 52.35
C ALA A 425 22.16 -47.40 52.10
N SER A 426 23.31 -48.03 51.91
CA SER A 426 23.51 -49.47 51.92
C SER A 426 23.03 -50.01 53.27
N SER A 427 21.78 -50.46 53.29
CA SER A 427 21.23 -51.30 54.36
C SER A 427 22.02 -52.60 54.39
N THR A 428 22.99 -52.66 55.28
CA THR A 428 23.64 -53.90 55.72
C THR A 428 22.89 -54.36 56.96
N ALA A 429 22.09 -55.42 56.85
CA ALA A 429 21.54 -56.09 58.02
C ALA A 429 21.23 -57.57 57.70
N ALA A 430 22.02 -58.42 58.35
CA ALA A 430 21.80 -59.84 58.74
C ALA A 430 21.50 -60.88 57.66
#